data_AF-A0A087U271-F1
#
_entry.id   AF-A0A087U271-F1
#
_cell.length_a   1.000
_cell.length_b   1.000
_cell.length_c   1.000
_cell.angle_alpha   90.00
_cell.angle_beta   90.00
_cell.angle_gamma   90.00
#
_symmetry.space_group_name_H-M   'P 1'
#
loop_
_entity.id
_entity.type
_entity.pdbx_description
1 polymer ?
#
loop_
_entity_poly.entity_id
_entity_poly.type
_entity_poly.pdbx_seq_one_letter_code
_entity_poly.pdbx_strand_id
1 'polypeptide(L)'
;MPEKELHFNGEGVIEILLDTPQNAEKLIIQAYYEDENDRESSAKTELTVLAQYGQKDRFLQISTSTKRAQAGEYAVFHVRTNFYLKSFDY
;
A
#
# COMPACT_ATOMS: atom_id res chain seq x y z
N MET A 1 -0.62 16.16 2.71
CA MET A 1 -1.68 15.16 2.91
C MET A 1 -2.30 15.46 4.27
N PRO A 2 -3.63 15.53 4.41
CA PRO A 2 -4.25 15.73 5.72
C PRO A 2 -3.95 14.54 6.62
N GLU A 3 -3.78 14.82 7.91
CA GLU A 3 -3.74 13.81 8.96
C GLU A 3 -5.03 12.98 8.93
N LYS A 4 -4.90 11.66 8.99
CA LYS A 4 -6.03 10.74 8.96
C LYS A 4 -5.91 9.79 10.13
N GLU A 5 -6.92 9.81 10.99
CA GLU A 5 -7.07 8.83 12.06
C GLU A 5 -7.43 7.46 11.47
N LEU A 6 -6.78 6.41 11.94
CA LEU A 6 -6.87 5.07 11.38
C LEU A 6 -6.99 4.05 12.50
N HIS A 7 -7.83 3.04 12.30
CA HIS A 7 -8.04 1.97 13.27
C HIS A 7 -7.43 0.68 12.76
N PHE A 8 -6.74 -0.03 13.66
CA PHE A 8 -6.24 -1.38 13.37
C PHE A 8 -7.40 -2.32 13.05
N ASN A 9 -7.17 -3.24 12.12
CA ASN A 9 -8.04 -4.38 11.94
C ASN A 9 -7.86 -5.39 13.10
N GLY A 10 -8.67 -6.45 13.13
CA GLY A 10 -8.57 -7.50 14.15
C GLY A 10 -7.26 -8.32 14.15
N GLU A 11 -6.32 -8.02 13.26
CA GLU A 11 -4.99 -8.63 13.15
C GLU A 11 -3.87 -7.64 13.52
N GLY A 12 -4.20 -6.42 13.96
CA GLY A 12 -3.21 -5.40 14.30
C GLY A 12 -2.58 -4.71 13.09
N VAL A 13 -3.24 -4.74 11.93
CA VAL A 13 -2.76 -4.14 10.68
C VAL A 13 -3.67 -2.99 10.25
N ILE A 14 -3.06 -1.92 9.75
CA ILE A 14 -3.75 -0.81 9.09
C ILE A 14 -3.37 -0.81 7.61
N GLU A 15 -4.37 -0.79 6.73
CA GLU A 15 -4.16 -0.57 5.30
C GLU A 15 -4.48 0.89 4.96
N ILE A 16 -3.53 1.55 4.30
CA ILE A 16 -3.71 2.90 3.77
C ILE A 16 -3.76 2.86 2.26
N LEU A 17 -4.80 3.48 1.69
CA LEU A 17 -4.86 3.78 0.26
C LEU A 17 -4.45 5.24 0.06
N LEU A 18 -3.45 5.45 -0.80
CA LEU A 18 -2.90 6.76 -1.09
C LEU A 18 -3.07 7.08 -2.57
N ASP A 19 -3.73 8.20 -2.87
CA ASP A 19 -3.70 8.77 -4.21
C ASP A 19 -2.38 9.51 -4.38
N THR A 20 -1.49 8.94 -5.18
CA THR A 20 -0.16 9.51 -5.42
C THR A 20 -0.26 10.63 -6.47
N PRO A 21 0.31 11.82 -6.21
CA PRO A 21 0.39 12.86 -7.23
C PRO A 21 1.09 12.35 -8.49
N GLN A 22 0.62 12.81 -9.65
CA GLN A 22 1.28 12.49 -10.91
C GLN A 22 2.74 13.02 -10.88
N ASN A 23 3.68 12.20 -11.34
CA ASN A 23 5.13 12.49 -11.36
C ASN A 23 5.80 12.61 -9.98
N ALA A 24 5.17 12.12 -8.91
CA ALA A 24 5.85 12.03 -7.62
C ALA A 24 7.06 11.09 -7.71
N GLU A 25 8.26 11.61 -7.51
CA GLU A 25 9.51 10.81 -7.50
C GLU A 25 9.74 10.13 -6.15
N LYS A 26 9.18 10.70 -5.08
CA LYS A 26 9.34 10.25 -3.70
C LYS A 26 8.06 10.49 -2.91
N LEU A 27 7.70 9.51 -2.08
CA LEU A 27 6.68 9.62 -1.05
C LEU A 27 7.34 9.40 0.32
N ILE A 28 7.01 10.25 1.28
CA ILE A 28 7.41 10.09 2.68
C ILE A 28 6.13 9.84 3.47
N ILE A 29 6.07 8.69 4.14
CA ILE A 29 4.95 8.27 4.97
C ILE A 29 5.43 8.27 6.41
N GLN A 30 4.80 9.07 7.27
CA GLN A 30 5.08 9.10 8.70
C GLN A 30 3.89 8.49 9.44
N ALA A 31 4.18 7.56 10.35
CA ALA A 31 3.18 6.94 11.20
C ALA A 31 3.48 7.30 12.66
N TYR A 32 2.40 7.61 13.38
CA TYR A 32 2.40 7.96 14.79
C TYR A 32 1.39 7.06 15.48
N TYR A 33 1.78 6.49 16.61
CA TYR A 33 0.93 5.67 17.47
C TYR A 33 1.01 6.23 18.89
N GLU A 34 -0.14 6.32 19.55
CA GLU A 34 -0.28 6.68 20.96
C GLU A 34 -1.21 5.64 21.60
N ASP A 35 -0.81 5.09 22.75
CA ASP A 35 -1.66 4.18 23.50
C ASP A 35 -2.69 4.99 24.30
N GLU A 36 -3.97 4.69 24.11
CA GLU A 36 -5.06 5.35 24.83
C GLU A 36 -5.01 5.12 26.35
N ASN A 37 -4.42 4.01 26.80
CA ASN A 37 -4.33 3.64 28.21
C ASN A 37 -3.06 4.19 28.89
N ASP A 38 -2.03 4.51 28.10
CA ASP A 38 -0.79 5.08 28.58
C ASP A 38 -0.25 6.09 27.55
N ARG A 39 -0.61 7.35 27.73
CA ARG A 39 -0.20 8.43 26.83
C ARG A 39 1.31 8.69 26.82
N GLU A 40 2.06 8.17 27.78
CA GLU A 40 3.53 8.23 27.74
C GLU A 40 4.11 7.19 26.78
N SER A 41 3.34 6.15 26.45
CA SER A 41 3.67 5.13 25.46
C SER A 41 3.25 5.55 24.06
N SER A 42 4.17 6.26 23.37
CA SER A 42 4.02 6.65 21.96
C SER A 42 5.16 6.10 21.09
N ALA A 43 4.87 5.89 19.81
CA ALA A 43 5.85 5.46 18.81
C ALA A 43 5.71 6.26 17.52
N LYS A 44 6.84 6.54 16.88
CA LYS A 44 6.90 7.21 15.57
C LYS A 44 7.82 6.46 14.64
N THR A 45 7.43 6.36 13.38
CA THR A 45 8.30 5.83 12.32
C THR A 45 8.09 6.57 11.01
N GLU A 46 9.06 6.44 10.11
CA GLU A 46 9.04 7.04 8.78
C GLU A 46 9.44 5.99 7.74
N LEU A 47 8.70 5.96 6.64
CA LEU A 47 8.98 5.18 5.45
C LEU A 47 9.16 6.12 4.25
N THR A 48 10.27 5.97 3.54
CA THR A 48 10.49 6.64 2.25
C THR A 48 10.30 5.64 1.11
N VAL A 49 9.41 5.97 0.18
CA VAL A 49 9.12 5.19 -1.03
C VAL A 49 9.58 5.99 -2.24
N LEU A 50 10.30 5.34 -3.17
CA LEU A 50 10.77 5.95 -4.41
C LEU A 50 9.95 5.45 -5.60
N ALA A 51 9.74 6.33 -6.57
CA ALA A 51 9.08 5.95 -7.82
C ALA A 51 9.90 4.87 -8.54
N GLN A 52 9.20 3.87 -9.06
CA GLN A 52 9.83 2.87 -9.90
C GLN A 52 10.30 3.53 -11.20
N TYR A 53 11.56 3.36 -11.54
CA TYR A 53 12.07 3.77 -12.86
C TYR A 53 12.00 2.60 -13.83
N GLY A 54 11.41 2.84 -15.01
CA GLY A 54 11.43 1.89 -16.12
C GLY A 54 11.87 2.60 -17.39
N GLN A 55 12.83 2.03 -18.13
CA GLN A 55 13.43 2.66 -19.32
C GLN A 55 12.41 3.07 -20.42
N LYS A 56 11.18 2.55 -20.36
CA LYS A 56 10.10 2.84 -21.31
C LYS A 56 8.85 3.42 -20.64
N ASP A 57 8.95 3.81 -19.36
CA ASP A 57 7.82 4.23 -18.52
C ASP A 57 6.63 3.26 -18.60
N ARG A 58 6.93 1.96 -18.58
CA ARG A 58 5.94 0.88 -18.60
C ARG A 58 5.90 0.22 -17.23
N PHE A 59 4.78 0.42 -16.54
CA PHE A 59 4.55 -0.05 -15.19
C PHE A 59 3.44 -1.09 -15.17
N LEU A 60 3.65 -2.14 -14.39
CA LEU A 60 2.68 -3.18 -14.10
C LEU A 60 2.55 -3.25 -12.58
N GLN A 61 1.32 -3.12 -12.11
CA GLN A 61 0.96 -3.27 -10.71
C GLN A 61 0.08 -4.50 -10.57
N ILE A 62 0.44 -5.37 -9.63
CA ILE A 62 -0.41 -6.47 -9.18
C ILE A 62 -0.81 -6.16 -7.74
N SER A 63 -2.10 -6.20 -7.47
CA SER A 63 -2.64 -6.15 -6.10
C SER A 63 -3.66 -7.25 -5.90
N THR A 64 -4.03 -7.52 -4.66
CA THR A 64 -5.04 -8.52 -4.32
C THR A 64 -6.08 -7.88 -3.40
N SER A 65 -7.33 -8.27 -3.58
CA SER A 65 -8.40 -7.98 -2.61
C SER A 65 -8.64 -9.15 -1.65
N THR A 66 -7.95 -10.27 -1.83
CA THR A 66 -8.01 -11.44 -0.94
C THR A 66 -7.05 -11.21 0.23
N LYS A 67 -7.60 -11.07 1.45
CA LYS A 67 -6.82 -10.73 2.66
C LYS A 67 -6.47 -11.93 3.54
N ARG A 68 -7.35 -12.93 3.63
CA ARG A 68 -7.18 -14.13 4.48
C ARG A 68 -7.31 -15.40 3.66
N ALA A 69 -6.42 -15.57 2.68
CA ALA A 69 -6.45 -16.74 1.83
C ALA A 69 -6.20 -18.02 2.64
N GLN A 70 -7.04 -19.05 2.46
CA GLN A 70 -6.78 -20.39 2.97
C GLN A 70 -6.34 -21.34 1.84
N ALA A 71 -5.66 -22.42 2.21
CA ALA A 71 -5.26 -23.43 1.25
C ALA A 71 -6.51 -24.07 0.60
N GLY A 72 -6.53 -24.11 -0.73
CA GLY A 72 -7.67 -24.62 -1.50
C GLY A 72 -8.72 -23.57 -1.88
N GLU A 73 -8.58 -22.32 -1.43
CA GLU A 73 -9.45 -21.22 -1.84
C GLU A 73 -8.90 -20.48 -3.06
N TYR A 74 -9.80 -19.80 -3.79
CA TYR A 74 -9.43 -18.91 -4.88
C TYR A 74 -8.99 -17.53 -4.36
N ALA A 75 -7.93 -16.98 -4.96
CA ALA A 75 -7.49 -15.61 -4.73
C ALA A 75 -7.82 -14.70 -5.92
N VAL A 76 -8.15 -13.44 -5.64
CA VAL A 76 -8.46 -12.44 -6.67
C VAL A 76 -7.27 -11.50 -6.83
N PHE A 77 -6.67 -11.53 -8.01
CA PHE A 77 -5.58 -10.62 -8.38
C PHE A 77 -6.07 -9.55 -9.35
N HIS A 78 -5.78 -8.29 -9.01
CA HIS A 78 -6.02 -7.12 -9.84
C HIS A 78 -4.72 -6.78 -10.56
N VAL A 79 -4.73 -6.90 -11.89
CA VAL A 79 -3.58 -6.55 -12.74
C VAL A 79 -3.88 -5.23 -13.44
N ARG A 80 -3.00 -4.24 -13.23
CA ARG A 80 -3.11 -2.90 -13.84
C ARG A 80 -1.83 -2.56 -14.58
N THR A 81 -1.94 -2.04 -15.79
CA THR A 81 -0.81 -1.55 -16.57
C THR A 81 -1.10 -0.16 -17.14
N ASN A 82 -0.05 0.61 -17.39
CA ASN A 82 -0.13 1.85 -18.17
C ASN A 82 0.27 1.65 -19.64
N PHE A 83 0.34 0.41 -20.11
CA PHE A 83 0.74 0.03 -21.46
C PHE A 83 -0.07 -1.16 -21.97
N TYR A 84 -0.14 -1.31 -23.29
CA TYR A 84 -0.82 -2.44 -23.93
C TYR A 84 -0.08 -3.76 -23.67
N LEU A 85 -0.77 -4.69 -23.00
CA LEU A 85 -0.32 -6.07 -22.79
C LEU A 85 -0.70 -6.92 -24.00
N LYS A 86 0.28 -7.57 -24.63
CA LYS A 86 0.05 -8.45 -25.79
C LYS A 86 -0.54 -9.81 -25.39
N SER A 87 -0.12 -10.33 -24.24
CA SER A 87 -0.61 -11.57 -23.65
C SER A 87 -0.48 -11.47 -22.13
N PHE A 88 -1.28 -12.25 -21.42
CA PHE A 88 -1.23 -12.41 -19.97
C PHE A 88 -1.57 -13.87 -19.65
N ASP A 89 -0.62 -14.55 -19.03
CA ASP A 89 -0.76 -15.95 -18.60
C ASP A 89 -0.79 -15.97 -17.07
N TYR A 90 -1.75 -16.69 -16.47
CA TYR A 90 -1.98 -16.78 -15.03
C TYR A 90 -1.65 -18.16 -14.48
#